data_AF-A0A0Q8QTK7-F1
#
_entry.id   AF-A0A0Q8QTK7-F1
#
_cell.length_a   1.000
_cell.length_b   1.000
_cell.length_c   1.000
_cell.angle_alpha   90.00
_cell.angle_beta   90.00
_cell.angle_gamma   90.00
#
_symmetry.space_group_name_H-M   'P 1'
#
loop_
_entity.id
_entity.type
_entity.pdbx_description
1 polymer ?
#
loop_
_entity_poly.entity_id
_entity_poly.type
_entity_poly.pdbx_seq_one_letter_code
_entity_poly.pdbx_strand_id
1 'polypeptide(L)'
;MSDVFVEVVINVADASAIGIESRDEIEDPLEEALSASGLGEVTGGGGGMGVYIIDVEAVEQQFDDALLVIRQALQALNVPTSTRIKRRTPISVEFLVYEAP
;
A
#
# COMPACT_ATOMS: atom_id res chain seq x y z
N MET A 1 -13.68 -16.18 -3.41
CA MET A 1 -13.65 -14.74 -3.71
C MET A 1 -12.65 -14.55 -4.82
N SER A 2 -12.83 -13.55 -5.68
CA SER A 2 -11.76 -13.14 -6.59
C SER A 2 -11.04 -11.99 -5.91
N ASP A 3 -9.73 -12.09 -5.80
CA ASP A 3 -8.91 -11.07 -5.16
C ASP A 3 -8.06 -10.35 -6.20
N VAL A 4 -7.81 -9.08 -5.95
CA VAL A 4 -6.97 -8.21 -6.77
C VAL A 4 -5.64 -8.04 -6.07
N PHE A 5 -4.57 -8.31 -6.80
CA PHE A 5 -3.22 -8.11 -6.29
C PHE A 5 -2.77 -6.66 -6.48
N VAL A 6 -2.29 -6.08 -5.39
CA VAL A 6 -1.83 -4.71 -5.28
C VAL A 6 -0.44 -4.67 -4.66
N GLU A 7 0.45 -3.87 -5.23
CA GLU A 7 1.76 -3.56 -4.64
C GLU A 7 1.78 -2.11 -4.17
N VAL A 8 2.11 -1.88 -2.90
CA VAL A 8 2.48 -0.55 -2.40
C VAL A 8 3.98 -0.41 -2.54
N VAL A 9 4.43 0.55 -3.35
CA VAL A 9 5.84 0.80 -3.66
C VAL A 9 6.28 2.11 -3.04
N ILE A 10 7.32 2.04 -2.21
CA ILE A 10 7.79 3.16 -1.39
C ILE A 10 9.29 3.32 -1.62
N ASN A 11 9.74 4.54 -1.89
CA ASN A 11 11.17 4.81 -2.01
C ASN A 11 11.83 4.83 -0.63
N VAL A 12 12.89 4.04 -0.43
CA VAL A 12 13.57 3.90 0.87
C VAL A 12 14.21 5.22 1.29
N ALA A 13 14.84 5.95 0.36
CA ALA A 13 15.50 7.21 0.70
C ALA A 13 14.48 8.27 1.16
N ASP A 14 13.32 8.34 0.50
CA ASP A 14 12.25 9.25 0.89
C ASP A 14 11.61 8.84 2.22
N ALA A 15 11.42 7.53 2.46
CA ALA A 15 10.91 7.00 3.72
C ALA A 15 11.86 7.32 4.89
N SER A 16 13.16 7.08 4.71
CA SER A 16 14.16 7.44 5.72
C SER A 16 14.24 8.95 5.96
N ALA A 17 14.01 9.78 4.95
CA ALA A 17 14.01 11.24 5.10
C ALA A 17 12.87 11.76 6.00
N ILE A 18 11.78 10.99 6.15
CA ILE A 18 10.66 11.30 7.04
C ILE A 18 10.66 10.48 8.34
N GLY A 19 11.73 9.70 8.59
CA GLY A 19 11.92 8.96 9.83
C GLY A 19 11.32 7.55 9.84
N ILE A 20 10.95 6.99 8.70
CA ILE A 20 10.59 5.56 8.59
C ILE A 20 11.85 4.76 8.26
N GLU A 21 12.22 3.83 9.13
CA GLU A 21 13.46 3.04 9.04
C GLU A 21 13.22 1.60 8.58
N SER A 22 12.02 1.08 8.81
CA SER A 22 11.62 -0.28 8.42
C SER A 22 10.34 -0.29 7.59
N ARG A 23 10.21 -1.32 6.74
CA ARG A 23 8.96 -1.63 6.04
C ARG A 23 7.84 -1.99 7.02
N ASP A 24 8.17 -2.66 8.12
CA ASP A 24 7.21 -3.16 9.11
C ASP A 24 6.40 -2.02 9.75
N GLU A 25 7.00 -0.83 9.87
CA GLU A 25 6.32 0.40 10.36
C GLU A 25 5.15 0.83 9.46
N ILE A 26 5.09 0.31 8.24
CA ILE A 26 4.03 0.56 7.26
C ILE A 26 3.19 -0.69 7.03
N GLU A 27 3.81 -1.87 7.04
CA GLU A 27 3.16 -3.16 6.84
C GLU A 27 2.13 -3.44 7.95
N ASP A 28 2.54 -3.36 9.21
CA ASP A 28 1.66 -3.74 10.34
C ASP A 28 0.40 -2.86 10.42
N PRO A 29 0.48 -1.51 10.34
CA PRO A 29 -0.72 -0.67 10.41
C PRO A 29 -1.61 -0.81 9.17
N LEU A 30 -1.03 -1.12 8.00
CA LEU A 30 -1.79 -1.38 6.79
C LEU A 30 -2.55 -2.70 6.88
N GLU A 31 -1.91 -3.75 7.39
CA GLU A 31 -2.54 -5.04 7.66
C GLU A 31 -3.71 -4.88 8.66
N GLU A 32 -3.48 -4.16 9.76
CA GLU A 32 -4.53 -3.90 10.76
C GLU A 32 -5.74 -3.18 10.15
N ALA A 33 -5.51 -2.14 9.35
CA ALA A 33 -6.58 -1.37 8.72
C ALA A 33 -7.39 -2.21 7.72
N LEU A 34 -6.72 -3.00 6.88
CA LEU A 34 -7.35 -3.88 5.90
C LEU A 34 -8.14 -5.00 6.59
N SER A 35 -7.54 -5.66 7.58
CA SER A 35 -8.16 -6.73 8.36
C SER A 35 -9.39 -6.23 9.12
N ALA A 36 -9.31 -5.08 9.79
CA ALA A 36 -10.43 -4.47 10.50
C ALA A 36 -11.61 -4.12 9.58
N SER A 37 -11.34 -3.80 8.32
CA SER A 37 -12.37 -3.50 7.31
C SER A 37 -12.95 -4.74 6.63
N GLY A 38 -12.24 -5.88 6.69
CA GLY A 38 -12.60 -7.10 5.95
C GLY A 38 -12.48 -6.96 4.42
N LEU A 39 -11.72 -5.96 3.95
CA LEU A 39 -11.59 -5.61 2.52
C LEU A 39 -10.31 -6.17 1.87
N GLY A 40 -9.46 -6.82 2.64
CA GLY A 40 -8.22 -7.43 2.16
C GLY A 40 -7.26 -7.78 3.29
N GLU A 41 -6.05 -8.15 2.90
CA GLU A 41 -4.95 -8.44 3.80
C GLU A 41 -3.60 -8.13 3.15
N VAL A 42 -2.59 -7.88 3.98
CA VAL A 42 -1.20 -7.89 3.51
C VAL A 42 -0.77 -9.34 3.39
N THR A 43 -0.26 -9.73 2.23
CA THR A 43 0.18 -11.11 1.96
C THR A 43 1.71 -11.27 1.96
N GLY A 44 2.42 -10.15 2.05
CA GLY A 44 3.85 -10.11 2.29
C GLY A 44 4.47 -8.84 1.75
N GLY A 45 5.72 -8.97 1.31
CA GLY A 45 6.41 -7.86 0.70
C GLY A 45 7.86 -8.19 0.39
N GLY A 46 8.49 -7.31 -0.37
CA GLY A 46 9.89 -7.40 -0.76
C GLY A 46 10.65 -6.12 -0.45
N GLY A 47 11.98 -6.22 -0.51
CA GLY A 47 12.87 -5.07 -0.47
C GLY A 47 14.01 -5.28 -1.45
N GLY A 48 14.43 -4.22 -2.14
CA GLY A 48 15.53 -4.27 -3.10
C GLY A 48 15.58 -3.05 -4.00
N MET A 49 16.76 -2.73 -4.55
CA MET A 49 16.97 -1.58 -5.45
C MET A 49 16.49 -0.22 -4.89
N GLY A 50 16.49 -0.05 -3.57
CA GLY A 50 16.11 1.22 -2.93
C GLY A 50 14.60 1.45 -2.79
N VAL A 51 13.79 0.39 -2.88
CA VAL A 51 12.35 0.44 -2.58
C VAL A 51 11.94 -0.59 -1.53
N TYR A 52 10.92 -0.24 -0.74
CA TYR A 52 10.07 -1.18 -0.03
C TYR A 52 8.87 -1.51 -0.92
N ILE A 53 8.50 -2.79 -0.94
CA ILE A 53 7.31 -3.29 -1.60
C ILE A 53 6.47 -4.01 -0.54
N ILE A 54 5.20 -3.66 -0.44
CA ILE A 54 4.21 -4.34 0.39
C ILE A 54 3.15 -4.91 -0.55
N ASP A 55 2.92 -6.20 -0.44
CA ASP A 55 1.99 -6.96 -1.27
C ASP A 55 0.65 -7.10 -0.55
N VAL A 56 -0.43 -6.73 -1.23
CA VAL A 56 -1.78 -6.68 -0.69
C VAL A 56 -2.72 -7.45 -1.62
N GLU A 57 -3.54 -8.32 -1.03
CA GLU A 57 -4.69 -8.91 -1.69
C GLU A 57 -5.97 -8.20 -1.22
N ALA A 58 -6.72 -7.62 -2.16
CA ALA A 58 -7.94 -6.88 -1.89
C ALA A 58 -9.15 -7.53 -2.57
N VAL A 59 -10.32 -7.46 -1.93
CA VAL A 59 -11.57 -8.03 -2.45
C VAL A 59 -11.95 -7.31 -3.75
N GLU A 60 -12.00 -8.04 -4.88
CA GLU A 60 -12.17 -7.43 -6.22
C GLU A 60 -13.44 -6.58 -6.34
N GLN A 61 -14.54 -7.06 -5.77
CA GLN A 61 -15.86 -6.41 -5.85
C GLN A 61 -15.94 -5.12 -5.04
N GLN A 62 -15.02 -4.92 -4.11
CA GLN A 62 -14.95 -3.79 -3.19
C GLN A 62 -13.59 -3.09 -3.31
N PHE A 63 -12.95 -3.20 -4.47
CA PHE A 63 -11.61 -2.67 -4.68
C PHE A 63 -11.51 -1.16 -4.43
N ASP A 64 -12.53 -0.39 -4.80
CA ASP A 64 -12.53 1.06 -4.58
C ASP A 64 -12.57 1.41 -3.08
N ASP A 65 -13.34 0.66 -2.29
CA ASP A 65 -13.36 0.80 -0.83
C ASP A 65 -12.03 0.35 -0.21
N ALA A 66 -11.47 -0.77 -0.68
CA ALA A 66 -10.16 -1.27 -0.25
C ALA A 66 -9.06 -0.24 -0.57
N LEU A 67 -9.06 0.35 -1.76
CA LEU A 67 -8.12 1.39 -2.18
C LEU A 67 -8.21 2.62 -1.28
N LEU A 68 -9.42 3.01 -0.87
CA LEU A 68 -9.64 4.11 0.06
C LEU A 68 -9.06 3.79 1.44
N VAL A 69 -9.25 2.58 1.97
CA VAL A 69 -8.64 2.13 3.24
C VAL A 69 -7.11 2.12 3.14
N ILE A 70 -6.54 1.56 2.07
CA ILE A 70 -5.09 1.55 1.84
C ILE A 70 -4.56 2.98 1.84
N ARG A 71 -5.20 3.90 1.11
CA ARG A 71 -4.79 5.31 1.08
C ARG A 71 -4.86 5.95 2.46
N GLN A 72 -5.95 5.77 3.19
CA GLN A 72 -6.11 6.37 4.52
C GLN A 72 -5.07 5.86 5.51
N ALA A 73 -4.78 4.56 5.52
CA ALA A 73 -3.74 3.98 6.35
C ALA A 73 -2.36 4.58 6.02
N LEU A 74 -2.00 4.60 4.72
CA LEU A 74 -0.72 5.16 4.27
C LEU A 74 -0.60 6.67 4.56
N GLN A 75 -1.67 7.43 4.39
CA GLN A 75 -1.71 8.86 4.71
C GLN A 75 -1.58 9.12 6.22
N ALA A 76 -2.21 8.30 7.06
CA ALA A 76 -2.09 8.42 8.52
C ALA A 76 -0.65 8.21 9.00
N LEU A 77 0.11 7.37 8.30
CA LEU A 77 1.54 7.14 8.52
C LEU A 77 2.45 8.22 7.91
N ASN A 78 1.88 9.21 7.22
CA ASN A 78 2.60 10.25 6.49
C ASN A 78 3.65 9.68 5.51
N VAL A 79 3.38 8.54 4.85
CA VAL A 79 4.34 7.93 3.90
C VAL A 79 4.77 8.94 2.83
N PRO A 80 5.92 8.75 2.17
CA PRO A 80 6.39 9.69 1.16
C PRO A 80 5.37 9.95 0.05
N THR A 81 5.32 11.19 -0.46
CA THR A 81 4.44 11.55 -1.59
C THR A 81 4.81 10.83 -2.89
N SER A 82 6.01 10.27 -2.96
CA SER A 82 6.48 9.39 -4.03
C SER A 82 5.89 7.98 -3.96
N THR A 83 5.23 7.61 -2.86
CA THR A 83 4.58 6.29 -2.70
C THR A 83 3.53 6.06 -3.79
N ARG A 84 3.50 4.84 -4.32
CA ARG A 84 2.58 4.39 -5.37
C ARG A 84 1.86 3.13 -4.96
N ILE A 85 0.61 2.99 -5.37
CA ILE A 85 -0.19 1.78 -5.23
C ILE A 85 -0.40 1.22 -6.64
N LYS A 86 0.04 0.00 -6.91
CA LYS A 86 -0.01 -0.62 -8.24
C LYS A 86 -0.93 -1.82 -8.22
N ARG A 87 -2.07 -1.74 -8.90
CA ARG A 87 -2.91 -2.92 -9.20
C ARG A 87 -2.27 -3.67 -10.36
N ARG A 88 -1.94 -4.96 -10.19
CA ARG A 88 -1.27 -5.77 -11.24
C ARG A 88 -2.23 -6.57 -12.13
N THR A 89 -3.41 -6.92 -11.63
CA THR A 89 -4.39 -7.79 -12.31
C THR A 89 -5.80 -7.18 -12.31
N PRO A 90 -6.59 -7.30 -13.40
CA PRO A 90 -6.25 -7.82 -14.74
C PRO A 90 -5.55 -6.78 -15.65
N ILE A 91 -5.49 -5.50 -15.25
CA ILE A 91 -4.79 -4.43 -15.96
C ILE A 91 -3.88 -3.71 -14.96
N SER A 92 -2.65 -3.40 -15.39
CA SER A 92 -1.72 -2.63 -14.57
C SER A 92 -2.20 -1.18 -14.45
N VAL A 93 -2.65 -0.77 -13.27
CA VAL A 93 -3.08 0.60 -12.96
C VAL A 93 -2.29 1.11 -11.76
N GLU A 94 -1.76 2.33 -11.86
CA GLU A 94 -1.03 2.99 -10.77
C GLU A 94 -1.90 4.09 -10.15
N PHE A 95 -1.97 4.11 -8.83
CA PHE A 95 -2.68 5.10 -8.04
C PHE A 95 -1.68 5.85 -7.15
N LEU A 96 -1.92 7.15 -6.99
CA LEU A 96 -1.22 7.97 -6.01
C LEU A 96 -1.85 7.81 -4.63
N VAL A 97 -1.03 7.91 -3.59
CA VAL A 97 -1.48 7.99 -2.19
C VAL A 97 -2.07 9.37 -1.92
N TYR A 98 -1.44 10.43 -2.43
CA TYR A 98 -1.88 11.81 -2.29
C TYR A 98 -2.39 12.32 -3.63
N GLU A 99 -3.55 12.97 -3.64
CA GLU A 99 -4.01 13.71 -4.82
C GLU A 99 -3.17 14.98 -4.99
N ALA A 100 -2.98 15.42 -6.23
CA ALA A 100 -2.42 16.74 -6.48
C ALA A 100 -3.40 17.81 -5.96
N PRO A 101 -2.91 18.89 -5.32
CA PRO A 101 -3.76 19.97 -4.83
C PRO A 101 -4.55 20.67 -5.95
#